data_AF-A0A8I1QLU1-F1
#
_entry.id   AF-A0A8I1QLU1-F1
#
_cell.length_a   1.000
_cell.length_b   1.000
_cell.length_c   1.000
_cell.angle_alpha   90.00
_cell.angle_beta   90.00
_cell.angle_gamma   90.00
#
_symmetry.space_group_name_H-M   'P 1'
#
loop_
_entity.id
_entity.type
_entity.pdbx_description
1 polymer ?
#
loop_
_entity_poly.entity_id
_entity_poly.type
_entity_poly.pdbx_seq_one_letter_code
_entity_poly.pdbx_strand_id
1 'polypeptide(L)'
;MTRPNTRSAWWRLGRLITGVLAAVGFVGACDLQNIAELEPGVSTEADVREKFGQPEAVWEGEEGAQIYEYNRQPEGVVNYMVTIGADGVLVKVSQVLTEENFAKVQPGMPLEQVRRLLGKPRKVQTFPLNGETHQDWRFQAKGQTEPMIFSVAFDKDLRVIKTGTMPDPDLQKR
;
A
#
# COMPACT_ATOMS: atom_id res chain seq x y z
N MET A 1 -73.96 29.61 -18.58
CA MET A 1 -73.10 30.46 -19.45
C MET A 1 -72.21 31.27 -18.51
N THR A 2 -70.88 31.36 -18.57
CA THR A 2 -69.82 31.02 -19.53
C THR A 2 -68.49 31.27 -18.78
N ARG A 3 -67.47 30.43 -18.98
CA ARG A 3 -66.11 30.66 -18.42
C ARG A 3 -65.43 31.88 -19.10
N PRO A 4 -64.47 32.52 -18.42
CA PRO A 4 -63.08 32.49 -18.91
C PRO A 4 -62.09 32.31 -17.72
N ASN A 5 -61.20 31.31 -17.69
CA ASN A 5 -59.92 31.11 -18.39
C ASN A 5 -58.91 32.28 -18.32
N THR A 6 -57.86 32.12 -17.52
CA THR A 6 -56.44 32.49 -17.70
C THR A 6 -55.72 32.24 -16.35
N ARG A 7 -54.43 31.91 -16.18
CA ARG A 7 -53.29 31.41 -16.98
C ARG A 7 -52.23 30.97 -15.93
N SER A 8 -51.66 29.78 -16.11
CA SER A 8 -50.28 29.33 -15.80
C SER A 8 -49.41 30.07 -14.76
N ALA A 9 -48.93 29.33 -13.76
CA ALA A 9 -47.54 29.35 -13.26
C ALA A 9 -47.31 27.97 -12.56
N TRP A 10 -46.59 26.99 -13.11
CA TRP A 10 -45.11 26.92 -13.22
C TRP A 10 -44.54 27.39 -11.88
N TRP A 11 -44.12 26.52 -10.94
CA TRP A 11 -42.85 25.80 -10.97
C TRP A 11 -42.95 24.51 -10.12
N ARG A 12 -42.80 23.34 -10.76
CA ARG A 12 -42.31 22.13 -10.10
C ARG A 12 -40.86 21.95 -10.53
N LEU A 13 -39.92 22.25 -9.65
CA LEU A 13 -38.50 21.89 -9.76
C LEU A 13 -38.12 21.43 -8.35
N GLY A 14 -38.01 20.14 -8.07
CA GLY A 14 -36.99 19.27 -8.62
C GLY A 14 -35.80 19.27 -7.66
N ARG A 15 -35.95 18.72 -6.45
CA ARG A 15 -34.79 18.48 -5.57
C ARG A 15 -34.13 17.17 -6.00
N LEU A 16 -33.15 17.29 -6.89
CA LEU A 16 -32.13 16.28 -7.12
C LEU A 16 -31.40 16.05 -5.79
N ILE A 17 -31.60 14.87 -5.19
CA ILE A 17 -30.74 14.41 -4.10
C ILE A 17 -29.48 13.87 -4.77
N THR A 18 -28.42 14.68 -4.72
CA THR A 18 -27.07 14.35 -5.16
C THR A 18 -26.62 13.07 -4.44
N GLY A 19 -26.46 11.98 -5.18
CA GLY A 19 -25.81 10.77 -4.69
C GLY A 19 -24.34 11.08 -4.44
N VAL A 20 -23.95 11.20 -3.17
CA VAL A 20 -22.54 11.21 -2.76
C VAL A 20 -22.02 9.78 -2.97
N LEU A 21 -21.36 9.53 -4.10
CA LEU A 21 -20.59 8.31 -4.28
C LEU A 21 -19.45 8.33 -3.27
N ALA A 22 -19.50 7.38 -2.33
CA ALA A 22 -18.42 7.10 -1.40
C ALA A 22 -17.21 6.58 -2.19
N ALA A 23 -16.24 7.46 -2.46
CA ALA A 23 -14.91 7.09 -2.92
C ALA A 23 -14.09 6.60 -1.70
N VAL A 24 -14.36 5.38 -1.24
CA VAL A 24 -13.59 4.77 -0.16
C VAL A 24 -13.17 3.37 -0.62
N GLY A 25 -11.90 3.23 -1.04
CA GLY A 25 -11.24 1.91 -1.18
C GLY A 25 -10.60 1.52 -2.52
N PHE A 26 -10.38 2.41 -3.49
CA PHE A 26 -9.99 2.00 -4.86
C PHE A 26 -8.48 1.85 -5.17
N VAL A 27 -7.57 2.23 -4.27
CA VAL A 27 -6.12 2.26 -4.62
C VAL A 27 -5.58 0.87 -4.95
N GLY A 28 -5.98 -0.18 -4.21
CA GLY A 28 -5.54 -1.55 -4.50
C GLY A 28 -6.11 -2.13 -5.80
N ALA A 29 -7.29 -1.70 -6.22
CA ALA A 29 -7.90 -2.15 -7.47
C ALA A 29 -7.21 -1.53 -8.70
N CYS A 30 -6.81 -0.26 -8.61
CA CYS A 30 -6.02 0.39 -9.66
C CYS A 30 -4.63 -0.26 -9.78
N ASP A 31 -3.98 -0.61 -8.67
CA ASP A 31 -2.68 -1.29 -8.72
C ASP A 31 -2.77 -2.64 -9.44
N LEU A 32 -3.77 -3.48 -9.14
CA LEU A 32 -3.92 -4.77 -9.81
C LEU A 32 -4.17 -4.63 -11.32
N GLN A 33 -4.97 -3.63 -11.72
CA GLN A 33 -5.18 -3.32 -13.12
C GLN A 33 -3.89 -2.84 -13.79
N ASN A 34 -3.18 -1.89 -13.16
CA ASN A 34 -1.92 -1.37 -13.64
C ASN A 34 -0.87 -2.49 -13.81
N ILE A 35 -0.81 -3.43 -12.86
CA ILE A 35 0.08 -4.59 -12.94
C ILE A 35 -0.28 -5.50 -14.11
N ALA A 36 -1.58 -5.73 -14.35
CA ALA A 36 -2.04 -6.57 -15.45
C ALA A 36 -1.72 -5.98 -16.84
N GLU A 37 -1.50 -4.66 -16.92
CA GLU A 37 -1.09 -3.97 -18.14
C GLU A 37 0.44 -3.92 -18.31
N LEU A 38 1.22 -4.32 -17.31
CA LEU A 38 2.67 -4.42 -17.37
C LEU A 38 3.11 -5.85 -17.72
N GLU A 39 4.00 -5.97 -18.69
CA GLU A 39 4.53 -7.25 -19.16
C GLU A 39 6.04 -7.35 -18.87
N PRO A 40 6.47 -8.27 -17.98
CA PRO A 40 7.88 -8.52 -17.74
C PRO A 40 8.65 -8.88 -19.02
N GLY A 41 9.84 -8.30 -19.19
CA GLY A 41 10.66 -8.46 -20.39
C GLY A 41 10.25 -7.56 -21.56
N VAL A 42 9.16 -6.80 -21.44
CA VAL A 42 8.66 -5.90 -22.49
C VAL A 42 8.46 -4.48 -21.97
N SER A 43 7.73 -4.31 -20.86
CA SER A 43 7.48 -3.00 -20.26
C SER A 43 8.78 -2.37 -19.77
N THR A 44 8.90 -1.06 -19.95
CA THR A 44 10.08 -0.28 -19.57
C THR A 44 9.91 0.36 -18.19
N GLU A 45 10.99 0.91 -17.66
CA GLU A 45 10.95 1.79 -16.48
C GLU A 45 9.95 2.94 -16.65
N ALA A 46 9.87 3.52 -17.85
CA ALA A 46 8.95 4.61 -18.14
C ALA A 46 7.48 4.16 -18.01
N ASP A 47 7.15 2.98 -18.54
CA ASP A 47 5.80 2.41 -18.41
C ASP A 47 5.44 2.15 -16.95
N VAL A 48 6.39 1.62 -16.16
CA VAL A 48 6.20 1.42 -14.71
C VAL A 48 5.92 2.75 -14.01
N ARG A 49 6.70 3.80 -14.30
CA ARG A 49 6.49 5.13 -13.71
C ARG A 49 5.20 5.79 -14.17
N GLU A 50 4.74 5.54 -15.40
CA GLU A 50 3.45 6.01 -15.88
C GLU A 50 2.31 5.38 -15.07
N LYS A 51 2.37 4.07 -14.82
CA LYS A 51 1.33 3.32 -14.11
C LYS A 51 1.34 3.56 -12.60
N PHE A 52 2.54 3.61 -11.99
CA PHE A 52 2.69 3.65 -10.53
C PHE A 52 3.09 5.02 -9.97
N GLY A 53 3.52 5.95 -10.82
CA GLY A 53 4.13 7.21 -10.41
C GLY A 53 5.59 7.05 -10.00
N GLN A 54 6.09 8.04 -9.25
CA GLN A 54 7.45 8.01 -8.73
C GLN A 54 7.57 7.01 -7.57
N PRO A 55 8.65 6.21 -7.51
CA PRO A 55 8.88 5.30 -6.40
C PRO A 55 9.22 6.09 -5.13
N GLU A 56 8.87 5.51 -3.98
CA GLU A 56 9.22 6.05 -2.65
C GLU A 56 10.72 5.95 -2.40
N ALA A 57 11.34 4.84 -2.84
CA ALA A 57 12.76 4.60 -2.76
C ALA A 57 13.23 3.74 -3.95
N VAL A 58 14.50 3.86 -4.29
CA VAL A 58 15.16 3.00 -5.29
C VAL A 58 16.33 2.32 -4.60
N TRP A 59 16.34 0.99 -4.64
CA TRP A 59 17.37 0.15 -4.05
C TRP A 59 18.23 -0.47 -5.16
N GLU A 60 19.49 -0.68 -4.86
CA GLU A 60 20.36 -1.49 -5.72
C GLU A 60 19.93 -2.96 -5.67
N GLY A 61 19.73 -3.54 -6.85
CA GLY A 61 19.48 -4.96 -7.06
C GLY A 61 20.72 -5.70 -7.57
N GLU A 62 20.53 -6.99 -7.88
CA GLU A 62 21.60 -7.83 -8.44
C GLU A 62 21.86 -7.48 -9.91
N GLU A 63 23.08 -7.76 -10.39
CA GLU A 63 23.46 -7.59 -11.80
C GLU A 63 23.19 -6.19 -12.39
N GLY A 64 23.24 -5.15 -11.56
CA GLY A 64 22.99 -3.76 -11.97
C GLY A 64 21.50 -3.40 -12.09
N ALA A 65 20.61 -4.30 -11.69
CA ALA A 65 19.18 -4.01 -11.59
C ALA A 65 18.91 -2.94 -10.52
N GLN A 66 17.76 -2.29 -10.65
CA GLN A 66 17.21 -1.40 -9.64
C GLN A 66 15.88 -1.94 -9.11
N ILE A 67 15.63 -1.78 -7.82
CA ILE A 67 14.39 -2.23 -7.17
C ILE A 67 13.64 -1.00 -6.66
N TYR A 68 12.48 -0.76 -7.24
CA TYR A 68 11.66 0.41 -6.99
C TYR A 68 10.62 0.06 -5.93
N GLU A 69 10.65 0.80 -4.83
CA GLU A 69 9.71 0.64 -3.73
C GLU A 69 8.46 1.50 -3.98
N TYR A 70 7.31 0.85 -4.05
CA TYR A 70 6.01 1.52 -4.09
C TYR A 70 5.22 1.19 -2.84
N ASN A 71 5.20 2.16 -1.92
CA ASN A 71 4.48 2.06 -0.65
C ASN A 71 2.98 2.31 -0.86
N ARG A 72 2.11 1.55 -0.17
CA ARG A 72 0.67 1.84 -0.05
C ARG A 72 0.21 1.99 1.41
N GLN A 73 1.13 1.97 2.36
CA GLN A 73 0.88 2.30 3.77
C GLN A 73 0.79 3.81 3.98
N PRO A 74 0.06 4.30 5.01
CA PRO A 74 -0.61 3.52 6.06
C PRO A 74 -2.01 3.02 5.73
N GLU A 75 -2.68 3.51 4.67
CA GLU A 75 -4.08 3.18 4.37
C GLU A 75 -4.25 1.79 3.76
N GLY A 76 -3.29 1.33 2.95
CA GLY A 76 -3.31 0.04 2.26
C GLY A 76 -2.81 -1.15 3.07
N VAL A 77 -2.84 -2.32 2.43
CA VAL A 77 -2.47 -3.62 3.02
C VAL A 77 -1.34 -4.32 2.24
N VAL A 78 -0.71 -3.60 1.33
CA VAL A 78 0.33 -4.10 0.44
C VAL A 78 1.44 -3.07 0.32
N ASN A 79 2.63 -3.52 -0.05
CA ASN A 79 3.71 -2.73 -0.63
C ASN A 79 4.23 -3.50 -1.83
N TYR A 80 4.74 -2.80 -2.84
CA TYR A 80 5.33 -3.43 -4.02
C TYR A 80 6.82 -3.12 -4.12
N MET A 81 7.58 -4.12 -4.54
CA MET A 81 8.96 -3.99 -5.01
C MET A 81 8.97 -4.36 -6.48
N VAL A 82 9.32 -3.39 -7.34
CA VAL A 82 9.38 -3.57 -8.79
C VAL A 82 10.84 -3.63 -9.22
N THR A 83 11.26 -4.73 -9.83
CA THR A 83 12.64 -4.90 -10.31
C THR A 83 12.73 -4.45 -11.77
N ILE A 84 13.59 -3.48 -12.04
CA ILE A 84 13.97 -3.02 -13.38
C ILE A 84 15.39 -3.53 -13.66
N GLY A 85 15.58 -4.22 -14.78
CA GLY A 85 16.88 -4.72 -15.21
C GLY A 85 17.84 -3.58 -15.56
N ALA A 86 19.13 -3.89 -15.66
CA ALA A 86 20.16 -2.93 -16.06
C ALA A 86 19.93 -2.35 -17.47
N ASP A 87 19.11 -3.02 -18.29
CA ASP A 87 18.64 -2.60 -19.61
C ASP A 87 17.42 -1.65 -19.57
N GLY A 88 16.91 -1.33 -18.37
CA GLY A 88 15.74 -0.45 -18.19
C GLY A 88 14.40 -1.16 -18.40
N VAL A 89 14.38 -2.50 -18.45
CA VAL A 89 13.17 -3.30 -18.70
C VAL A 89 12.65 -3.92 -17.39
N LEU A 90 11.34 -3.99 -17.25
CA LEU A 90 10.67 -4.63 -16.12
C LEU A 90 11.03 -6.12 -16.04
N VAL A 91 11.57 -6.55 -14.91
CA VAL A 91 11.85 -7.96 -14.60
C VAL A 91 10.71 -8.59 -13.81
N LYS A 92 10.21 -7.92 -12.76
CA LYS A 92 9.10 -8.41 -11.95
C LYS A 92 8.44 -7.32 -11.11
N VAL A 93 7.17 -7.51 -10.79
CA VAL A 93 6.45 -6.78 -9.73
C VAL A 93 6.17 -7.75 -8.58
N SER A 94 6.58 -7.43 -7.36
CA SER A 94 6.39 -8.29 -6.19
C SER A 94 5.57 -7.57 -5.12
N GLN A 95 4.43 -8.12 -4.71
CA GLN A 95 3.77 -7.72 -3.46
C GLN A 95 4.59 -8.31 -2.30
N VAL A 96 5.06 -7.47 -1.38
CA VAL A 96 6.06 -7.90 -0.40
C VAL A 96 5.55 -8.08 1.03
N LEU A 97 4.34 -7.63 1.35
CA LEU A 97 3.72 -7.84 2.66
C LEU A 97 3.01 -9.20 2.70
N THR A 98 3.82 -10.26 2.69
CA THR A 98 3.39 -11.67 2.74
C THR A 98 3.94 -12.38 3.96
N GLU A 99 3.23 -13.39 4.44
CA GLU A 99 3.69 -14.27 5.52
C GLU A 99 5.04 -14.93 5.19
N GLU A 100 5.27 -15.27 3.92
CA GLU A 100 6.54 -15.83 3.46
C GLU A 100 7.70 -14.84 3.65
N ASN A 101 7.52 -13.56 3.31
CA ASN A 101 8.55 -12.56 3.52
C ASN A 101 8.71 -12.19 5.00
N PHE A 102 7.63 -12.18 5.77
CA PHE A 102 7.70 -11.98 7.22
C PHE A 102 8.53 -13.06 7.91
N ALA A 103 8.40 -14.33 7.47
CA ALA A 103 9.22 -15.42 7.98
C ALA A 103 10.73 -15.28 7.67
N LYS A 104 11.11 -14.46 6.68
CA LYS A 104 12.53 -14.15 6.38
C LYS A 104 13.12 -13.16 7.37
N VAL A 105 12.30 -12.40 8.10
CA VAL A 105 12.77 -11.43 9.12
C VAL A 105 13.17 -12.19 10.39
N GLN A 106 14.48 -12.23 10.65
CA GLN A 106 15.06 -13.01 11.74
C GLN A 106 15.80 -12.11 12.75
N PRO A 107 15.91 -12.52 14.03
CA PRO A 107 16.70 -11.79 15.03
C PRO A 107 18.12 -11.48 14.54
N GLY A 108 18.61 -10.27 14.84
CA GLY A 108 19.91 -9.76 14.41
C GLY A 108 19.94 -9.10 13.04
N MET A 109 18.91 -9.29 12.20
CA MET A 109 18.78 -8.65 10.88
C MET A 109 18.79 -7.11 11.01
N PRO A 110 19.56 -6.37 10.20
CA PRO A 110 19.56 -4.92 10.25
C PRO A 110 18.28 -4.33 9.64
N LEU A 111 17.85 -3.18 10.14
CA LEU A 111 16.66 -2.47 9.66
C LEU A 111 16.64 -2.29 8.14
N GLU A 112 17.75 -1.90 7.52
CA GLU A 112 17.81 -1.71 6.07
C GLU A 112 17.41 -2.98 5.30
N GLN A 113 17.83 -4.16 5.77
CA GLN A 113 17.46 -5.43 5.14
C GLN A 113 15.95 -5.71 5.30
N VAL A 114 15.36 -5.37 6.45
CA VAL A 114 13.90 -5.45 6.64
C VAL A 114 13.17 -4.47 5.70
N ARG A 115 13.69 -3.24 5.53
CA ARG A 115 13.12 -2.24 4.61
C ARG A 115 13.16 -2.72 3.15
N ARG A 116 14.29 -3.31 2.72
CA ARG A 116 14.43 -3.93 1.39
C ARG A 116 13.49 -5.11 1.18
N LEU A 117 13.15 -5.84 2.25
CA LEU A 117 12.19 -6.94 2.18
C LEU A 117 10.74 -6.48 2.15
N LEU A 118 10.36 -5.45 2.92
CA LEU A 118 8.94 -5.16 3.21
C LEU A 118 8.44 -3.79 2.69
N GLY A 119 9.32 -2.90 2.23
CA GLY A 119 8.93 -1.53 1.87
C GLY A 119 8.40 -0.74 3.07
N LYS A 120 8.06 0.54 2.94
CA LYS A 120 7.86 1.51 4.05
C LYS A 120 6.86 1.00 5.08
N PRO A 121 7.19 1.06 6.40
CA PRO A 121 6.21 0.74 7.42
C PRO A 121 5.13 1.81 7.48
N ARG A 122 3.96 1.42 8.00
CA ARG A 122 2.86 2.35 8.28
C ARG A 122 3.15 3.27 9.46
N LYS A 123 3.93 2.76 10.42
CA LYS A 123 4.18 3.40 11.70
C LYS A 123 5.57 3.02 12.18
N VAL A 124 6.24 4.00 12.76
CA VAL A 124 7.51 3.85 13.47
C VAL A 124 7.30 4.43 14.86
N GLN A 125 7.61 3.66 15.90
CA GLN A 125 7.48 4.08 17.28
C GLN A 125 8.73 3.72 18.06
N THR A 126 9.44 4.72 18.58
CA THR A 126 10.54 4.51 19.51
C THR A 126 10.04 4.58 20.95
N PHE A 127 10.49 3.66 21.80
CA PHE A 127 10.16 3.54 23.21
C PHE A 127 11.36 3.98 24.05
N PRO A 128 11.35 5.19 24.64
CA PRO A 128 12.52 5.73 25.33
C PRO A 128 13.00 4.92 26.54
N LEU A 129 12.10 4.19 27.20
CA LEU A 129 12.40 3.48 28.45
C LEU A 129 13.33 2.28 28.25
N ASN A 130 13.20 1.56 27.13
CA ASN A 130 14.03 0.40 26.79
C ASN A 130 14.89 0.64 25.54
N GLY A 131 14.71 1.77 24.84
CA GLY A 131 15.45 2.11 23.62
C GLY A 131 15.02 1.31 22.39
N GLU A 132 13.91 0.56 22.46
CA GLU A 132 13.43 -0.22 21.31
C GLU A 132 12.73 0.69 20.29
N THR A 133 12.89 0.38 19.01
CA THR A 133 12.09 0.98 17.93
C THR A 133 11.22 -0.08 17.29
N HIS A 134 9.91 0.10 17.28
CA HIS A 134 8.96 -0.82 16.64
C HIS A 134 8.51 -0.23 15.31
N GLN A 135 8.50 -1.06 14.27
CA GLN A 135 7.94 -0.71 12.96
C GLN A 135 6.82 -1.68 12.61
N ASP A 136 5.73 -1.12 12.10
CA ASP A 136 4.50 -1.85 11.83
C ASP A 136 4.16 -1.83 10.34
N TRP A 137 3.64 -2.94 9.83
CA TRP A 137 3.11 -3.07 8.48
C TRP A 137 1.70 -3.64 8.54
N ARG A 138 0.73 -2.97 7.91
CA ARG A 138 -0.63 -3.50 7.76
C ARG A 138 -0.67 -4.44 6.56
N PHE A 139 -1.24 -5.62 6.71
CA PHE A 139 -1.37 -6.60 5.64
C PHE A 139 -2.68 -7.36 5.70
N GLN A 140 -3.08 -7.94 4.57
CA GLN A 140 -4.25 -8.83 4.51
C GLN A 140 -3.77 -10.27 4.72
N ALA A 141 -4.02 -10.83 5.90
CA ALA A 141 -3.68 -12.23 6.19
C ALA A 141 -4.61 -13.18 5.41
N LYS A 142 -4.08 -14.33 4.99
CA LYS A 142 -4.85 -15.29 4.20
C LYS A 142 -5.99 -15.86 5.05
N GLY A 143 -7.21 -15.80 4.52
CA GLY A 143 -8.40 -16.32 5.22
C GLY A 143 -8.92 -15.42 6.35
N GLN A 144 -8.32 -14.24 6.56
CA GLN A 144 -8.85 -13.22 7.45
C GLN A 144 -9.62 -12.18 6.64
N THR A 145 -10.76 -11.73 7.16
CA THR A 145 -11.53 -10.62 6.57
C THR A 145 -10.93 -9.28 6.96
N GLU A 146 -10.51 -9.14 8.22
CA GLU A 146 -9.89 -7.92 8.73
C GLU A 146 -8.36 -7.93 8.48
N PRO A 147 -7.77 -6.76 8.19
CA PRO A 147 -6.33 -6.64 8.08
C PRO A 147 -5.65 -6.83 9.44
N MET A 148 -4.42 -7.33 9.38
CA MET A 148 -3.56 -7.60 10.52
C MET A 148 -2.35 -6.65 10.48
N ILE A 149 -1.65 -6.54 11.60
CA ILE A 149 -0.37 -5.83 11.71
C ILE A 149 0.74 -6.85 11.91
N PHE A 150 1.78 -6.75 11.10
CA PHE A 150 3.07 -7.36 11.37
C PHE A 150 3.99 -6.30 11.98
N SER A 151 4.49 -6.56 13.18
CA SER A 151 5.36 -5.66 13.94
C SER A 151 6.75 -6.25 14.04
N VAL A 152 7.77 -5.41 13.85
CA VAL A 152 9.17 -5.75 14.05
C VAL A 152 9.76 -4.81 15.10
N ALA A 153 10.27 -5.36 16.19
CA ALA A 153 10.97 -4.61 17.22
C ALA A 153 12.49 -4.64 16.96
N PHE A 154 13.10 -3.48 17.00
CA PHE A 154 14.53 -3.26 16.80
C PHE A 154 15.18 -2.76 18.09
N ASP A 155 16.43 -3.16 18.33
CA ASP A 155 17.26 -2.60 19.39
C ASP A 155 17.81 -1.21 19.03
N LYS A 156 18.62 -0.65 19.94
CA LYS A 156 19.29 0.65 19.77
C LYS A 156 20.24 0.71 18.57
N ASP A 157 20.72 -0.44 18.10
CA ASP A 157 21.63 -0.58 16.96
C ASP A 157 20.85 -0.91 15.67
N LEU A 158 19.51 -0.80 15.72
CA LEU A 158 18.57 -1.07 14.64
C LEU A 158 18.64 -2.50 14.11
N ARG A 159 18.85 -3.46 15.01
CA ARG A 159 18.79 -4.90 14.72
C ARG A 159 17.52 -5.52 15.27
N VAL A 160 16.93 -6.44 14.51
CA VAL A 160 15.71 -7.14 14.90
C VAL A 160 15.92 -7.89 16.22
N ILE A 161 15.05 -7.64 17.19
CA ILE A 161 14.97 -8.40 18.45
C ILE A 161 13.91 -9.49 18.31
N LYS A 162 12.71 -9.11 17.85
CA LYS A 162 11.53 -9.97 17.75
C LYS A 162 10.55 -9.44 16.71
N THR A 163 9.69 -10.33 16.25
CA THR A 163 8.56 -10.01 15.38
C THR A 163 7.26 -10.52 16.00
N GLY A 164 6.13 -10.01 15.54
CA GLY A 164 4.82 -10.48 15.98
C GLY A 164 3.71 -10.05 15.03
N THR A 165 2.62 -10.79 15.04
CA THR A 165 1.41 -10.45 14.28
C THR A 165 0.25 -10.22 15.24
N MET A 166 -0.53 -9.17 15.03
CA MET A 166 -1.69 -8.83 15.85
C MET A 166 -2.84 -8.28 15.00
N PRO A 167 -4.10 -8.38 15.43
CA PRO A 167 -5.20 -7.66 14.80
C PRO A 167 -4.93 -6.16 14.78
N ASP A 168 -5.44 -5.45 13.77
CA ASP A 168 -5.22 -4.00 13.68
C ASP A 168 -5.92 -3.24 14.82
N PRO A 169 -5.15 -2.61 15.74
CA PRO A 169 -5.73 -1.91 16.88
C PRO A 169 -6.55 -0.67 16.47
N ASP A 170 -6.38 -0.15 15.25
CA ASP A 170 -7.16 0.99 14.76
C ASP A 170 -8.58 0.60 14.34
N LEU A 171 -8.85 -0.69 14.10
CA LEU A 171 -10.18 -1.20 13.77
C LEU A 171 -11.01 -1.52 15.00
N GLN A 172 -10.37 -1.87 16.13
CA GLN A 172 -11.04 -2.24 17.37
C GLN A 172 -11.62 -1.06 18.16
N LYS A 173 -11.26 0.18 17.78
CA LYS A 173 -11.71 1.41 18.44
C LYS A 173 -12.99 1.99 17.83
N ARG A 174 -13.69 1.23 17.01
CA ARG A 174 -14.91 1.66 16.29
C ARG A 174 -16.17 1.11 16.93
#